data_AF-A0A924ZYJ7-F1
#
_entry.id   AF-A0A924ZYJ7-F1
#
_cell.length_a   1.000
_cell.length_b   1.000
_cell.length_c   1.000
_cell.angle_alpha   90.00
_cell.angle_beta   90.00
_cell.angle_gamma   90.00
#
_symmetry.space_group_name_H-M   'P 1'
#
loop_
_entity.id
_entity.type
_entity.pdbx_description
1 polymer ?
#
loop_
_entity_poly.entity_id
_entity_poly.type
_entity_poly.pdbx_seq_one_letter_code
_entity_poly.pdbx_strand_id
1 'polypeptide(L)'
;MNRYNVFLIFSTLFLIQCVQKNPITQIPTARNIASAPLDFPVCDNKKTNYLEPQLQKLSFEYLKKDENRWTRSIPLACIQFAQKNFRGSFAYCQHENDKPVVGAPRPCLSENYTKYVYNAYHDVANCFNVDPKSSFLQIMIESGFHINAINKTGFDAGITQFTKNGILRVMDRNIAAKTSQILLESSNPACERISSVFREIQSDAFKIERRCSMIVLPQNPYRALVFHYLHTMRDQNDLKRLLADRAEINMVMTDEILIQLVYMAYNRGITGTLKLLDGYVASRKKVNVTITTEDLDLWKNLSRARKILKDEPHKRVLLKSAKIKKLSFAEYAMIHDQNYLGAMAEASELVKSRLGNQCF
;
A
#
# COMPACT_ATOMS: atom_id res chain seq x y z
N MET A 1 16.90 19.66 -26.04
CA MET A 1 15.60 19.23 -25.46
C MET A 1 15.61 19.50 -23.97
N ASN A 2 14.66 20.29 -23.48
CA ASN A 2 14.59 20.66 -22.06
C ASN A 2 14.25 19.41 -21.22
N ARG A 3 15.02 19.11 -20.15
CA ARG A 3 14.84 17.91 -19.28
C ARG A 3 13.40 17.78 -18.73
N TYR A 4 12.63 18.87 -18.77
CA TYR A 4 11.26 18.99 -18.29
C TYR A 4 10.19 18.41 -19.24
N ASN A 5 10.38 18.44 -20.57
CA ASN A 5 9.41 17.88 -21.51
C ASN A 5 9.45 16.34 -21.57
N VAL A 6 10.60 15.75 -21.23
CA VAL A 6 10.77 14.30 -21.12
C VAL A 6 9.92 13.76 -19.95
N PHE A 7 9.87 14.48 -18.82
CA PHE A 7 9.12 14.05 -17.62
C PHE A 7 7.61 13.97 -17.84
N LEU A 8 7.04 14.89 -18.63
CA LEU A 8 5.61 14.92 -18.93
C LEU A 8 5.22 13.76 -19.86
N ILE A 9 6.02 13.54 -20.91
CA ILE A 9 5.78 12.52 -21.93
C ILE A 9 5.87 11.10 -21.33
N PHE A 10 6.84 10.83 -20.44
CA PHE A 10 6.94 9.52 -19.79
C PHE A 10 5.79 9.23 -18.82
N SER A 11 5.30 10.24 -18.09
CA SER A 11 4.15 10.05 -17.18
C SER A 11 2.82 9.78 -17.91
N THR A 12 2.61 10.38 -19.09
CA THR A 12 1.43 10.10 -19.93
C THR A 12 1.56 8.80 -20.71
N LEU A 13 2.74 8.46 -21.25
CA LEU A 13 2.96 7.20 -21.96
C LEU A 13 2.83 5.98 -21.05
N PHE A 14 3.24 6.07 -19.77
CA PHE A 14 3.08 4.96 -18.82
C PHE A 14 1.62 4.72 -18.43
N LEU A 15 0.83 5.78 -18.20
CA LEU A 15 -0.60 5.62 -17.94
C LEU A 15 -1.33 5.00 -19.14
N ILE A 16 -0.89 5.30 -20.37
CA ILE A 16 -1.43 4.68 -21.60
C ILE A 16 -0.96 3.21 -21.74
N GLN A 17 0.30 2.90 -21.42
CA GLN A 17 0.83 1.53 -21.50
C GLN A 17 0.27 0.60 -20.41
N CYS A 18 -0.10 1.11 -19.23
CA CYS A 18 -0.80 0.32 -18.22
C CYS A 18 -2.22 -0.10 -18.65
N VAL A 19 -2.84 0.60 -19.60
CA VAL A 19 -4.18 0.31 -20.13
C VAL A 19 -4.14 -0.64 -21.33
N GLN A 20 -3.00 -0.76 -22.02
CA GLN A 20 -2.85 -1.66 -23.16
C GLN A 20 -2.52 -3.09 -22.70
N LYS A 21 -3.50 -3.99 -22.89
CA LYS A 21 -3.44 -5.42 -22.55
C LYS A 21 -2.22 -6.12 -23.17
N ASN A 22 -1.37 -6.71 -22.33
CA ASN A 22 -0.56 -7.86 -22.72
C ASN A 22 -1.29 -9.15 -22.29
N PRO A 23 -1.33 -10.21 -23.12
CA PRO A 23 -1.91 -11.50 -22.74
C PRO A 23 -1.06 -12.14 -21.64
N ILE A 24 -1.68 -12.43 -20.49
CA ILE A 24 -1.03 -13.05 -19.34
C ILE A 24 -1.01 -14.57 -19.50
N THR A 25 0.18 -15.16 -19.41
CA THR A 25 0.41 -16.61 -19.34
C THR A 25 -0.06 -17.15 -17.98
N GLN A 26 -0.94 -18.16 -17.97
CA GLN A 26 -1.44 -18.77 -16.74
C GLN A 26 -0.31 -19.50 -15.99
N ILE A 27 -0.12 -19.15 -14.71
CA ILE A 27 0.84 -19.79 -13.80
C ILE A 27 0.15 -20.99 -13.12
N PRO A 28 0.87 -22.10 -12.82
CA PRO A 28 0.26 -23.32 -12.27
C PRO A 28 -0.41 -23.10 -10.91
N THR A 29 -1.57 -23.75 -10.74
CA THR A 29 -2.40 -23.75 -9.53
C THR A 29 -1.68 -24.36 -8.32
N ALA A 30 -1.48 -23.54 -7.28
CA ALA A 30 -0.96 -23.96 -5.98
C ALA A 30 -1.96 -24.87 -5.23
N ARG A 31 -1.44 -25.76 -4.37
CA ARG A 31 -2.23 -26.67 -3.51
C ARG A 31 -3.33 -25.93 -2.73
N ASN A 32 -4.53 -26.51 -2.75
CA ASN A 32 -5.71 -26.05 -2.02
C ASN A 32 -5.49 -26.12 -0.50
N ILE A 33 -4.99 -25.04 0.10
CA ILE A 33 -5.20 -24.78 1.52
C ILE A 33 -6.68 -24.39 1.65
N ALA A 34 -7.43 -25.09 2.52
CA ALA A 34 -8.82 -24.77 2.81
C ALA A 34 -8.95 -23.27 3.11
N SER A 35 -9.76 -22.55 2.33
CA SER A 35 -9.97 -21.12 2.51
C SER A 35 -10.43 -20.85 3.94
N ALA A 36 -9.76 -19.94 4.64
CA ALA A 36 -10.19 -19.56 5.99
C ALA A 36 -11.66 -19.12 5.97
N PRO A 37 -12.49 -19.59 6.91
CA PRO A 37 -13.91 -19.29 6.91
C PRO A 37 -14.12 -17.78 7.06
N LEU A 38 -15.01 -17.23 6.22
CA LEU A 38 -15.51 -15.88 6.37
C LEU A 38 -16.55 -15.85 7.47
N ASP A 39 -16.49 -14.83 8.31
CA ASP A 39 -17.44 -14.64 9.41
C ASP A 39 -17.84 -13.16 9.49
N PHE A 40 -19.13 -12.91 9.25
CA PHE A 40 -19.72 -11.57 9.17
C PHE A 40 -20.69 -11.38 10.35
N PRO A 41 -20.31 -10.60 11.39
CA PRO A 41 -21.20 -10.35 12.51
C PRO A 41 -22.43 -9.54 12.08
N VAL A 42 -23.55 -9.79 12.76
CA VAL A 42 -24.74 -8.95 12.67
C VAL A 42 -24.49 -7.63 13.43
N CYS A 43 -24.77 -6.50 12.76
CA CYS A 43 -24.37 -5.17 13.23
C CYS A 43 -25.48 -4.44 13.99
N ASP A 44 -25.89 -4.97 15.15
CA ASP A 44 -27.00 -4.38 15.92
C ASP A 44 -26.56 -3.27 16.88
N ASN A 45 -25.27 -3.21 17.22
CA ASN A 45 -24.74 -2.23 18.15
C ASN A 45 -24.59 -0.85 17.50
N LYS A 46 -25.47 0.09 17.87
CA LYS A 46 -25.45 1.49 17.39
C LYS A 46 -24.08 2.17 17.48
N LYS A 47 -23.22 1.80 18.45
CA LYS A 47 -21.89 2.42 18.61
C LYS A 47 -20.90 1.98 17.53
N THR A 48 -21.00 0.75 17.01
CA THR A 48 -20.12 0.19 15.97
C THR A 48 -20.77 0.18 14.59
N ASN A 49 -22.09 0.38 14.52
CA ASN A 49 -22.90 0.34 13.31
C ASN A 49 -22.96 1.68 12.54
N TYR A 50 -21.99 2.56 12.73
CA TYR A 50 -22.06 3.94 12.20
C TYR A 50 -21.71 4.09 10.71
N LEU A 51 -21.18 3.03 10.08
CA LEU A 51 -20.92 3.01 8.62
C LEU A 51 -22.09 2.40 7.83
N GLU A 52 -22.89 1.50 8.42
CA GLU A 52 -23.98 0.80 7.71
C GLU A 52 -25.02 1.74 7.09
N PRO A 53 -25.48 2.83 7.76
CA PRO A 53 -26.44 3.74 7.14
C PRO A 53 -25.89 4.41 5.87
N GLN A 54 -24.58 4.58 5.76
CA GLN A 54 -23.93 5.09 4.56
C GLN A 54 -23.76 3.98 3.51
N LEU A 55 -23.39 2.77 3.93
CA LEU A 55 -23.27 1.59 3.05
C LEU A 55 -24.59 1.22 2.38
N GLN A 56 -25.72 1.33 3.10
CA GLN A 56 -27.06 1.05 2.57
C GLN A 56 -27.50 2.04 1.49
N LYS A 57 -26.91 3.24 1.45
CA LYS A 57 -27.17 4.26 0.43
C LYS A 57 -26.29 4.10 -0.80
N LEU A 58 -25.29 3.21 -0.75
CA LEU A 58 -24.46 2.91 -1.91
C LEU A 58 -25.31 2.19 -2.97
N SER A 59 -25.04 2.52 -4.22
CA SER A 59 -25.61 1.79 -5.34
C SER A 59 -25.06 0.37 -5.38
N PHE A 60 -25.88 -0.57 -5.88
CA PHE A 60 -25.62 -2.01 -5.80
C PHE A 60 -24.32 -2.42 -6.50
N GLU A 61 -23.88 -1.69 -7.52
CA GLU A 61 -22.63 -2.00 -8.24
C GLU A 61 -21.39 -1.96 -7.35
N TYR A 62 -21.40 -1.20 -6.25
CA TYR A 62 -20.29 -1.15 -5.30
C TYR A 62 -20.21 -2.37 -4.38
N LEU A 63 -21.35 -3.05 -4.17
CA LEU A 63 -21.47 -4.20 -3.27
C LEU A 63 -21.43 -5.53 -4.03
N LYS A 64 -21.75 -5.51 -5.33
CA LYS A 64 -21.70 -6.68 -6.20
C LYS A 64 -20.26 -7.14 -6.41
N LYS A 65 -19.96 -8.38 -6.01
CA LYS A 65 -18.69 -9.06 -6.28
C LYS A 65 -18.49 -9.17 -7.79
N ASP A 66 -17.35 -8.72 -8.30
CA ASP A 66 -17.07 -8.64 -9.75
C ASP A 66 -15.78 -9.38 -10.15
N GLU A 67 -15.56 -10.56 -9.55
CA GLU A 67 -14.32 -11.35 -9.71
C GLU A 67 -14.00 -11.71 -11.15
N ASN A 68 -15.02 -11.91 -11.98
CA ASN A 68 -14.85 -12.27 -13.39
C ASN A 68 -14.21 -11.15 -14.23
N ARG A 69 -14.10 -9.93 -13.69
CA ARG A 69 -13.50 -8.78 -14.38
C ARG A 69 -12.07 -8.48 -13.95
N TRP A 70 -11.61 -9.07 -12.85
CA TRP A 70 -10.25 -8.83 -12.36
C TRP A 70 -9.28 -9.84 -12.95
N THR A 71 -8.17 -9.34 -13.46
CA THR A 71 -7.10 -10.20 -13.99
C THR A 71 -6.34 -10.94 -12.89
N ARG A 72 -6.29 -10.35 -11.69
CA ARG A 72 -5.61 -10.86 -10.50
C ARG A 72 -6.44 -10.53 -9.26
N SER A 73 -6.45 -11.43 -8.27
CA SER A 73 -7.15 -11.22 -7.01
C SER A 73 -6.46 -11.91 -5.83
N ILE A 74 -6.78 -11.44 -4.64
CA ILE A 74 -6.53 -12.14 -3.37
C ILE A 74 -7.88 -12.59 -2.79
N PRO A 75 -7.95 -13.63 -1.96
CA PRO A 75 -9.21 -14.02 -1.33
C PRO A 75 -9.79 -12.94 -0.42
N LEU A 76 -11.12 -12.84 -0.36
CA LEU A 76 -11.85 -11.96 0.58
C LEU A 76 -11.42 -12.17 2.04
N ALA A 77 -11.04 -13.40 2.39
CA ALA A 77 -10.52 -13.76 3.71
C ALA A 77 -9.26 -12.97 4.09
N CYS A 78 -8.41 -12.58 3.12
CA CYS A 78 -7.24 -11.72 3.38
C CYS A 78 -7.66 -10.34 3.91
N ILE A 79 -8.68 -9.73 3.31
CA ILE A 79 -9.22 -8.42 3.72
C ILE A 79 -9.87 -8.51 5.10
N GLN A 80 -10.75 -9.51 5.29
CA GLN A 80 -11.41 -9.69 6.58
C GLN A 80 -10.39 -9.99 7.70
N PHE A 81 -9.36 -10.77 7.40
CA PHE A 81 -8.27 -11.05 8.34
C PHE A 81 -7.54 -9.77 8.74
N ALA A 82 -7.17 -8.91 7.79
CA ALA A 82 -6.54 -7.63 8.07
C ALA A 82 -7.43 -6.75 8.98
N GLN A 83 -8.72 -6.65 8.67
CA GLN A 83 -9.69 -5.87 9.45
C GLN A 83 -9.84 -6.40 10.89
N LYS A 84 -9.98 -7.73 11.05
CA LYS A 84 -10.10 -8.36 12.38
C LYS A 84 -8.89 -8.12 13.27
N ASN A 85 -7.69 -8.10 12.69
CA ASN A 85 -6.42 -8.03 13.41
C ASN A 85 -5.87 -6.61 13.60
N PHE A 86 -6.49 -5.60 13.01
CA PHE A 86 -6.00 -4.22 13.11
C PHE A 86 -6.32 -3.57 14.46
N ARG A 87 -5.29 -3.03 15.11
CA ARG A 87 -5.38 -2.45 16.47
C ARG A 87 -5.22 -0.92 16.49
N GLY A 88 -5.41 -0.27 15.35
CA GLY A 88 -5.33 1.18 15.25
C GLY A 88 -6.56 1.91 15.80
N SER A 89 -6.60 3.22 15.56
CA SER A 89 -7.69 4.09 16.00
C SER A 89 -8.65 4.37 14.84
N PHE A 90 -9.87 4.78 15.18
CA PHE A 90 -10.94 5.04 14.22
C PHE A 90 -11.56 6.41 14.46
N ALA A 91 -12.15 6.98 13.41
CA ALA A 91 -12.86 8.26 13.47
C ALA A 91 -14.29 8.15 12.98
N TYR A 92 -15.12 9.08 13.45
CA TYR A 92 -16.42 9.41 12.87
C TYR A 92 -16.29 10.58 11.90
N CYS A 93 -17.04 10.52 10.80
CA CYS A 93 -17.19 11.58 9.82
C CYS A 93 -18.64 11.59 9.33
N GLN A 94 -19.29 12.76 9.37
CA GLN A 94 -20.64 12.93 8.85
C GLN A 94 -20.60 13.36 7.38
N HIS A 95 -19.74 14.33 7.06
CA HIS A 95 -19.56 14.88 5.73
C HIS A 95 -18.09 14.98 5.32
N GLU A 96 -17.86 15.11 4.01
CA GLU A 96 -16.52 15.18 3.42
C GLU A 96 -15.68 16.34 3.97
N ASN A 97 -16.32 17.49 4.18
CA ASN A 97 -15.68 18.74 4.61
C ASN A 97 -15.51 18.85 6.12
N ASP A 98 -15.87 17.81 6.87
CA ASP A 98 -15.78 17.81 8.32
C ASP A 98 -14.38 17.46 8.81
N LYS A 99 -14.11 17.89 10.05
CA LYS A 99 -12.99 17.40 10.82
C LYS A 99 -13.36 16.04 11.42
N PRO A 100 -12.49 15.02 11.31
CA PRO A 100 -12.77 13.70 11.89
C PRO A 100 -12.85 13.79 13.42
N VAL A 101 -13.84 13.10 13.99
CA VAL A 101 -13.97 12.92 15.43
C VAL A 101 -13.27 11.60 15.82
N VAL A 102 -12.07 11.71 16.35
CA VAL A 102 -11.24 10.57 16.78
C VAL A 102 -11.86 9.88 18.00
N GLY A 103 -11.65 8.57 18.11
CA GLY A 103 -12.13 7.78 19.26
C GLY A 103 -13.41 6.98 18.95
N ALA A 104 -13.73 6.81 17.67
CA ALA A 104 -14.76 5.86 17.29
C ALA A 104 -14.34 4.43 17.70
N PRO A 105 -15.27 3.58 18.13
CA PRO A 105 -14.99 2.16 18.29
C PRO A 105 -14.78 1.54 16.90
N ARG A 106 -14.15 0.36 16.85
CA ARG A 106 -13.99 -0.39 15.59
C ARG A 106 -15.36 -0.56 14.91
N PRO A 107 -15.49 -0.25 13.61
CA PRO A 107 -16.75 -0.45 12.91
C PRO A 107 -17.10 -1.93 12.85
N CYS A 108 -18.40 -2.22 12.77
CA CYS A 108 -18.87 -3.57 12.55
C CYS A 108 -18.36 -4.11 11.19
N LEU A 109 -17.90 -5.36 11.15
CA LEU A 109 -17.38 -5.99 9.94
C LEU A 109 -18.47 -6.73 9.16
N SER A 110 -19.53 -6.02 8.78
CA SER A 110 -20.61 -6.61 7.98
C SER A 110 -20.09 -7.15 6.65
N GLU A 111 -20.90 -8.01 6.03
CA GLU A 111 -20.61 -8.50 4.69
C GLU A 111 -20.54 -7.35 3.67
N ASN A 112 -21.45 -6.39 3.74
CA ASN A 112 -21.48 -5.23 2.84
C ASN A 112 -20.21 -4.37 3.00
N TYR A 113 -19.80 -4.09 4.23
CA TYR A 113 -18.59 -3.33 4.50
C TYR A 113 -17.35 -4.03 3.96
N THR A 114 -17.21 -5.33 4.24
CA THR A 114 -16.04 -6.11 3.79
C THR A 114 -16.02 -6.23 2.26
N LYS A 115 -17.16 -6.51 1.62
CA LYS A 115 -17.27 -6.58 0.15
C LYS A 115 -16.99 -5.25 -0.50
N TYR A 116 -17.50 -4.15 0.04
CA TYR A 116 -17.25 -2.82 -0.51
C TYR A 116 -15.75 -2.50 -0.54
N VAL A 117 -15.06 -2.74 0.57
CA VAL A 117 -13.60 -2.54 0.65
C VAL A 117 -12.85 -3.47 -0.30
N TYR A 118 -13.25 -4.74 -0.36
CA TYR A 118 -12.66 -5.73 -1.24
C TYR A 118 -12.80 -5.37 -2.72
N ASN A 119 -14.01 -4.98 -3.15
CA ASN A 119 -14.30 -4.59 -4.53
C ASN A 119 -13.47 -3.37 -4.91
N ALA A 120 -13.46 -2.34 -4.07
CA ALA A 120 -12.69 -1.13 -4.35
C ALA A 120 -11.18 -1.39 -4.44
N TYR A 121 -10.64 -2.26 -3.58
CA TYR A 121 -9.24 -2.66 -3.66
C TYR A 121 -8.88 -3.29 -5.00
N HIS A 122 -9.69 -4.24 -5.45
CA HIS A 122 -9.45 -4.95 -6.70
C HIS A 122 -9.78 -4.13 -7.94
N ASP A 123 -10.81 -3.28 -7.89
CA ASP A 123 -11.15 -2.38 -8.98
C ASP A 123 -9.99 -1.41 -9.24
N VAL A 124 -9.44 -0.80 -8.19
CA VAL A 124 -8.30 0.10 -8.34
C VAL A 124 -7.06 -0.67 -8.79
N ALA A 125 -6.76 -1.84 -8.20
CA ALA A 125 -5.61 -2.64 -8.63
C ALA A 125 -5.72 -3.06 -10.12
N ASN A 126 -6.90 -3.50 -10.55
CA ASN A 126 -7.14 -3.90 -11.93
C ASN A 126 -7.10 -2.71 -12.90
N CYS A 127 -7.65 -1.56 -12.50
CA CYS A 127 -7.63 -0.34 -13.31
C CYS A 127 -6.19 0.15 -13.56
N PHE A 128 -5.33 0.08 -12.55
CA PHE A 128 -3.92 0.46 -12.66
C PHE A 128 -3.01 -0.68 -13.15
N ASN A 129 -3.57 -1.85 -13.48
CA ASN A 129 -2.85 -3.06 -13.88
C ASN A 129 -1.71 -3.45 -12.92
N VAL A 130 -1.98 -3.37 -11.63
CA VAL A 130 -1.04 -3.70 -10.55
C VAL A 130 -1.50 -4.96 -9.82
N ASP A 131 -0.54 -5.70 -9.28
CA ASP A 131 -0.86 -6.91 -8.52
C ASP A 131 -1.49 -6.52 -7.16
N PRO A 132 -2.70 -6.99 -6.82
CA PRO A 132 -3.30 -6.74 -5.50
C PRO A 132 -2.50 -7.38 -4.36
N LYS A 133 -1.57 -8.31 -4.59
CA LYS A 133 -0.69 -8.83 -3.54
C LYS A 133 0.37 -7.83 -3.12
N SER A 134 0.80 -6.98 -4.05
CA SER A 134 1.89 -6.03 -3.83
C SER A 134 1.59 -5.13 -2.61
N SER A 135 0.45 -4.45 -2.61
CA SER A 135 0.12 -3.44 -1.58
C SER A 135 -0.61 -4.00 -0.36
N PHE A 136 -0.91 -5.30 -0.35
CA PHE A 136 -1.74 -5.91 0.68
C PHE A 136 -1.15 -5.73 2.08
N LEU A 137 0.13 -6.09 2.26
CA LEU A 137 0.79 -5.95 3.56
C LEU A 137 0.85 -4.52 4.04
N GLN A 138 1.19 -3.59 3.14
CA GLN A 138 1.27 -2.18 3.50
C GLN A 138 -0.09 -1.68 4.01
N ILE A 139 -1.17 -1.90 3.25
CA ILE A 139 -2.51 -1.45 3.64
C ILE A 139 -2.98 -2.16 4.92
N MET A 140 -2.66 -3.44 5.08
CA MET A 140 -2.95 -4.19 6.31
C MET A 140 -2.27 -3.56 7.54
N ILE A 141 -1.01 -3.15 7.43
CA ILE A 141 -0.25 -2.54 8.53
C ILE A 141 -0.78 -1.14 8.83
N GLU A 142 -1.03 -0.35 7.78
CA GLU A 142 -1.44 1.05 7.92
C GLU A 142 -2.86 1.18 8.49
N SER A 143 -3.84 0.46 7.95
CA SER A 143 -5.25 0.63 8.32
C SER A 143 -5.99 -0.67 8.63
N GLY A 144 -5.38 -1.83 8.35
CA GLY A 144 -6.12 -3.08 8.36
C GLY A 144 -7.26 -3.13 7.36
N PHE A 145 -7.18 -2.38 6.25
CA PHE A 145 -8.29 -2.20 5.33
C PHE A 145 -9.53 -1.52 5.94
N HIS A 146 -9.36 -0.71 6.99
CA HIS A 146 -10.45 0.10 7.53
C HIS A 146 -10.54 1.47 6.87
N ILE A 147 -11.70 1.80 6.29
CA ILE A 147 -11.92 3.08 5.59
C ILE A 147 -11.86 4.29 6.51
N ASN A 148 -12.11 4.10 7.81
CA ASN A 148 -12.14 5.15 8.81
C ASN A 148 -11.00 5.03 9.83
N ALA A 149 -9.97 4.26 9.50
CA ALA A 149 -8.73 4.25 10.26
C ALA A 149 -8.17 5.67 10.33
N ILE A 150 -7.63 6.03 11.48
CA ILE A 150 -6.98 7.32 11.71
C ILE A 150 -5.83 7.13 12.68
N ASN A 151 -4.74 7.85 12.46
CA ASN A 151 -3.65 7.87 13.42
C ASN A 151 -4.02 8.72 14.65
N LYS A 152 -3.22 8.61 15.72
CA LYS A 152 -3.48 9.32 16.99
C LYS A 152 -3.49 10.84 16.86
N THR A 153 -2.79 11.38 15.87
CA THR A 153 -2.64 12.82 15.64
C THR A 153 -3.71 13.37 14.70
N GLY A 154 -4.51 12.52 14.05
CA GLY A 154 -5.50 12.91 13.06
C GLY A 154 -4.93 13.34 11.70
N PHE A 155 -3.61 13.23 11.50
CA PHE A 155 -2.96 13.66 10.24
C PHE A 155 -3.12 12.63 9.14
N ASP A 156 -3.02 11.35 9.49
CA ASP A 156 -3.07 10.23 8.54
C ASP A 156 -4.41 9.54 8.71
N ALA A 157 -5.14 9.38 7.61
CA ALA A 157 -6.48 8.83 7.67
C ALA A 157 -6.83 8.01 6.44
N GLY A 158 -7.89 7.23 6.58
CA GLY A 158 -8.42 6.40 5.52
C GLY A 158 -7.74 5.06 5.43
N ILE A 159 -8.19 4.27 4.45
CA ILE A 159 -7.70 2.91 4.21
C ILE A 159 -6.20 2.85 3.91
N THR A 160 -5.58 3.92 3.44
CA THR A 160 -4.14 3.93 3.12
C THR A 160 -3.33 4.80 4.05
N GLN A 161 -3.94 5.40 5.09
CA GLN A 161 -3.29 6.31 6.06
C GLN A 161 -2.41 7.36 5.36
N PHE A 162 -2.97 8.06 4.38
CA PHE A 162 -2.18 9.04 3.63
C PHE A 162 -1.77 10.23 4.48
N THR A 163 -0.47 10.53 4.46
CA THR A 163 0.06 11.77 5.03
C THR A 163 -0.29 12.97 4.13
N LYS A 164 -0.35 14.17 4.72
CA LYS A 164 -0.49 15.44 3.96
C LYS A 164 0.56 15.55 2.84
N ASN A 165 1.81 15.18 3.12
CA ASN A 165 2.90 15.29 2.14
C ASN A 165 2.73 14.30 0.97
N GLY A 166 2.28 13.08 1.25
CA GLY A 166 1.98 12.09 0.20
C GLY A 166 0.88 12.59 -0.73
N ILE A 167 -0.18 13.17 -0.17
CA ILE A 167 -1.27 13.78 -0.94
C ILE A 167 -0.77 14.95 -1.80
N LEU A 168 -0.01 15.89 -1.21
CA LEU A 168 0.54 17.01 -1.98
C LEU A 168 1.40 16.55 -3.16
N ARG A 169 2.14 15.45 -3.00
CA ARG A 169 2.90 14.85 -4.12
C ARG A 169 1.99 14.25 -5.20
N VAL A 170 0.81 13.73 -4.87
CA VAL A 170 -0.15 13.26 -5.89
C VAL A 170 -0.88 14.44 -6.55
N MET A 171 -1.10 15.53 -5.83
CA MET A 171 -1.75 16.74 -6.37
C MET A 171 -0.81 17.60 -7.23
N ASP A 172 0.50 17.50 -6.98
CA ASP A 172 1.53 18.18 -7.76
C ASP A 172 1.44 17.83 -9.26
N ARG A 173 1.71 18.82 -10.12
CA ARG A 173 1.70 18.70 -11.59
C ARG A 173 0.40 18.15 -12.21
N ASN A 174 -0.74 18.36 -11.56
CA ASN A 174 -2.06 17.95 -12.03
C ASN A 174 -2.19 16.44 -12.26
N ILE A 175 -1.41 15.60 -11.56
CA ILE A 175 -1.48 14.13 -11.75
C ILE A 175 -2.90 13.63 -11.45
N ALA A 176 -3.49 14.02 -10.31
CA ALA A 176 -4.85 13.64 -9.95
C ALA A 176 -5.90 14.04 -11.02
N ALA A 177 -5.82 15.25 -11.56
CA ALA A 177 -6.74 15.73 -12.59
C ALA A 177 -6.59 14.93 -13.91
N LYS A 178 -5.34 14.68 -14.34
CA LYS A 178 -5.06 13.85 -15.52
C LYS A 178 -5.55 12.43 -15.34
N THR A 179 -5.34 11.84 -14.16
CA THR A 179 -5.85 10.51 -13.84
C THR A 179 -7.37 10.49 -13.89
N SER A 180 -8.05 11.50 -13.35
CA SER A 180 -9.52 11.61 -13.44
C SER A 180 -9.99 11.58 -14.90
N GLN A 181 -9.33 12.33 -15.79
CA GLN A 181 -9.65 12.32 -17.23
C GLN A 181 -9.45 10.92 -17.86
N ILE A 182 -8.32 10.27 -17.57
CA ILE A 182 -8.01 8.93 -18.10
C ILE A 182 -9.03 7.89 -17.60
N LEU A 183 -9.47 8.00 -16.34
CA LEU A 183 -10.50 7.12 -15.79
C LEU A 183 -11.85 7.29 -16.50
N LEU A 184 -12.19 8.51 -16.92
CA LEU A 184 -13.42 8.81 -17.67
C LEU A 184 -13.38 8.27 -19.11
N GLU A 185 -12.20 8.23 -19.73
CA GLU A 185 -12.00 7.77 -21.11
C GLU A 185 -11.75 6.25 -21.21
N SER A 186 -11.50 5.59 -20.07
CA SER A 186 -11.15 4.18 -20.03
C SER A 186 -12.36 3.28 -20.28
N SER A 187 -12.20 2.30 -21.17
CA SER A 187 -13.16 1.21 -21.41
C SER A 187 -13.05 0.03 -20.42
N ASN A 188 -12.12 0.09 -19.45
CA ASN A 188 -12.03 -0.89 -18.38
C ASN A 188 -13.17 -0.64 -17.36
N PRO A 189 -14.09 -1.61 -17.14
CA PRO A 189 -15.22 -1.43 -16.21
C PRO A 189 -14.79 -1.12 -14.77
N ALA A 190 -13.62 -1.59 -14.35
CA ALA A 190 -13.06 -1.26 -13.04
C ALA A 190 -12.72 0.24 -12.92
N CYS A 191 -12.19 0.84 -14.00
CA CYS A 191 -11.89 2.28 -14.06
C CYS A 191 -13.15 3.13 -14.13
N GLU A 192 -14.18 2.69 -14.86
CA GLU A 192 -15.46 3.40 -14.96
C GLU A 192 -16.09 3.61 -13.58
N ARG A 193 -16.11 2.58 -12.72
CA ARG A 193 -16.63 2.68 -11.36
C ARG A 193 -15.86 3.71 -10.52
N ILE A 194 -14.53 3.70 -10.61
CA ILE A 194 -13.65 4.66 -9.93
C ILE A 194 -13.94 6.09 -10.42
N SER A 195 -14.16 6.27 -11.72
CA SER A 195 -14.36 7.59 -12.35
C SER A 195 -15.55 8.37 -11.79
N SER A 196 -16.55 7.68 -11.22
CA SER A 196 -17.74 8.31 -10.64
C SER A 196 -17.51 8.92 -9.26
N VAL A 197 -16.55 8.39 -8.49
CA VAL A 197 -16.20 8.84 -7.13
C VAL A 197 -14.90 9.64 -7.08
N PHE A 198 -14.10 9.58 -8.14
CA PHE A 198 -12.83 10.28 -8.30
C PHE A 198 -12.94 11.51 -9.21
N ARG A 199 -14.03 12.29 -9.07
CA ARG A 199 -14.21 13.56 -9.79
C ARG A 199 -13.82 14.74 -8.90
N GLU A 200 -13.29 15.77 -9.54
CA GLU A 200 -13.10 17.13 -8.99
C GLU A 200 -12.48 17.19 -7.59
N ILE A 201 -11.18 16.89 -7.52
CA ILE A 201 -10.45 16.90 -6.27
C ILE A 201 -9.99 18.32 -5.93
N GLN A 202 -10.62 18.90 -4.92
CA GLN A 202 -10.18 20.18 -4.37
C GLN A 202 -8.88 19.99 -3.59
N SER A 203 -7.89 20.84 -3.83
CA SER A 203 -6.58 20.76 -3.16
C SER A 203 -6.65 20.96 -1.64
N ASP A 204 -7.67 21.66 -1.16
CA ASP A 204 -7.91 21.92 0.25
C ASP A 204 -8.73 20.82 0.95
N ALA A 205 -9.30 19.86 0.20
CA ALA A 205 -9.98 18.69 0.75
C ALA A 205 -9.08 17.87 1.68
N PHE A 206 -7.76 18.04 1.59
CA PHE A 206 -6.78 17.28 2.35
C PHE A 206 -6.14 18.05 3.50
N LYS A 207 -6.68 19.22 3.83
CA LYS A 207 -6.36 19.89 5.10
C LYS A 207 -6.88 19.05 6.26
N ILE A 208 -6.31 19.22 7.45
CA ILE A 208 -6.66 18.41 8.63
C ILE A 208 -8.14 18.60 8.98
N GLU A 209 -8.62 19.83 8.80
CA GLU A 209 -10.00 20.24 9.05
C GLU A 209 -11.00 19.60 8.09
N ARG A 210 -10.53 19.04 6.97
CA ARG A 210 -11.36 18.35 5.96
C ARG A 210 -10.92 16.89 5.75
N ARG A 211 -10.21 16.31 6.72
CA ARG A 211 -9.63 14.96 6.58
C ARG A 211 -10.70 13.87 6.41
N CYS A 212 -11.95 14.16 6.74
CA CYS A 212 -13.08 13.28 6.41
C CYS A 212 -13.22 12.98 4.92
N SER A 213 -12.66 13.81 4.03
CA SER A 213 -12.56 13.52 2.60
C SER A 213 -11.83 12.23 2.24
N MET A 214 -11.04 11.70 3.18
CA MET A 214 -10.31 10.43 3.08
C MET A 214 -10.97 9.28 3.87
N ILE A 215 -12.15 9.52 4.48
CA ILE A 215 -12.88 8.54 5.29
C ILE A 215 -14.31 8.30 4.77
N VAL A 216 -15.04 9.35 4.35
CA VAL A 216 -16.47 9.24 4.05
C VAL A 216 -16.76 8.40 2.80
N LEU A 217 -17.95 7.80 2.80
CA LEU A 217 -18.54 7.10 1.66
C LEU A 217 -19.33 8.07 0.77
N PRO A 218 -19.43 7.83 -0.55
CA PRO A 218 -18.81 6.75 -1.33
C PRO A 218 -17.37 7.03 -1.79
N GLN A 219 -16.81 8.20 -1.48
CA GLN A 219 -15.51 8.62 -2.00
C GLN A 219 -14.39 7.64 -1.59
N ASN A 220 -14.44 7.14 -0.36
CA ASN A 220 -13.49 6.15 0.15
C ASN A 220 -14.12 4.76 0.19
N PRO A 221 -13.37 3.68 -0.08
CA PRO A 221 -11.90 3.64 -0.15
C PRO A 221 -11.32 3.95 -1.54
N TYR A 222 -12.14 4.11 -2.59
CA TYR A 222 -11.68 4.32 -3.96
C TYR A 222 -10.68 5.47 -4.09
N ARG A 223 -11.01 6.66 -3.58
CA ARG A 223 -10.14 7.84 -3.64
C ARG A 223 -8.80 7.61 -2.95
N ALA A 224 -8.82 7.11 -1.72
CA ALA A 224 -7.62 6.82 -0.95
C ALA A 224 -6.73 5.76 -1.61
N LEU A 225 -7.32 4.75 -2.26
CA LEU A 225 -6.60 3.73 -3.01
C LEU A 225 -6.02 4.27 -4.32
N VAL A 226 -6.75 5.10 -5.07
CA VAL A 226 -6.19 5.75 -6.27
C VAL A 226 -4.98 6.60 -5.91
N PHE A 227 -5.06 7.38 -4.82
CA PHE A 227 -3.92 8.15 -4.32
C PHE A 227 -2.74 7.23 -3.98
N HIS A 228 -3.02 6.07 -3.38
CA HIS A 228 -2.01 5.07 -3.01
C HIS A 228 -1.22 4.60 -4.22
N TYR A 229 -1.92 4.21 -5.28
CA TYR A 229 -1.27 3.73 -6.48
C TYR A 229 -0.56 4.83 -7.26
N LEU A 230 -1.13 6.03 -7.34
CA LEU A 230 -0.44 7.18 -7.95
C LEU A 230 0.85 7.54 -7.22
N HIS A 231 0.81 7.56 -5.88
CA HIS A 231 1.99 7.80 -5.06
C HIS A 231 3.04 6.70 -5.25
N THR A 232 2.62 5.44 -5.20
CA THR A 232 3.50 4.26 -5.38
C THR A 232 4.18 4.26 -6.74
N MET A 233 3.45 4.53 -7.83
CA MET A 233 4.02 4.61 -9.18
C MET A 233 4.99 5.78 -9.33
N ARG A 234 4.67 6.94 -8.72
CA ARG A 234 5.60 8.07 -8.70
C ARG A 234 6.89 7.69 -7.98
N ASP A 235 6.80 7.02 -6.84
CA ASP A 235 7.96 6.58 -6.07
C ASP A 235 8.78 5.52 -6.81
N GLN A 236 8.14 4.58 -7.51
CA GLN A 236 8.80 3.60 -8.37
C GLN A 236 9.64 4.30 -9.45
N ASN A 237 9.06 5.29 -10.14
CA ASN A 237 9.75 6.04 -11.18
C ASN A 237 10.91 6.88 -10.64
N ASP A 238 10.67 7.57 -9.52
CA ASP A 238 11.70 8.38 -8.86
C ASP A 238 12.86 7.49 -8.38
N LEU A 239 12.58 6.35 -7.75
CA LEU A 239 13.60 5.40 -7.31
C LEU A 239 14.34 4.78 -8.50
N LYS A 240 13.64 4.28 -9.53
CA LYS A 240 14.27 3.70 -10.72
C LYS A 240 15.28 4.67 -11.34
N ARG A 241 14.90 5.93 -11.50
CA ARG A 241 15.80 6.98 -12.01
C ARG A 241 16.99 7.22 -11.09
N LEU A 242 16.75 7.36 -9.79
CA LEU A 242 17.81 7.66 -8.82
C LEU A 242 18.76 6.47 -8.59
N LEU A 243 18.29 5.24 -8.77
CA LEU A 243 19.10 4.04 -8.63
C LEU A 243 19.93 3.73 -9.88
N ALA A 244 19.57 4.27 -11.05
CA ALA A 244 20.33 4.08 -12.29
C ALA A 244 21.80 4.54 -12.16
N ASP A 245 22.05 5.58 -11.36
CA ASP A 245 23.40 6.13 -11.11
C ASP A 245 24.18 5.36 -10.03
N ARG A 246 23.61 4.28 -9.47
CA ARG A 246 24.20 3.45 -8.40
C ARG A 246 24.51 2.07 -8.93
N ALA A 247 25.64 1.93 -9.64
CA ALA A 247 25.99 0.71 -10.39
C ALA A 247 25.86 -0.58 -9.55
N GLU A 248 26.34 -0.58 -8.31
CA GLU A 248 26.34 -1.75 -7.42
C GLU A 248 24.93 -2.22 -7.04
N ILE A 249 23.97 -1.29 -6.98
CA ILE A 249 22.57 -1.60 -6.69
C ILE A 249 21.81 -1.90 -7.99
N ASN A 250 22.04 -1.11 -9.03
CA ASN A 250 21.35 -1.24 -10.32
C ASN A 250 21.63 -2.60 -10.98
N MET A 251 22.85 -3.14 -10.84
CA MET A 251 23.23 -4.45 -11.39
C MET A 251 22.44 -5.63 -10.84
N VAL A 252 21.90 -5.50 -9.63
CA VAL A 252 21.14 -6.56 -8.94
C VAL A 252 19.67 -6.18 -8.74
N MET A 253 19.24 -5.07 -9.32
CA MET A 253 17.88 -4.56 -9.19
C MET A 253 16.93 -5.39 -10.05
N THR A 254 15.88 -5.90 -9.43
CA THR A 254 14.73 -6.49 -10.10
C THR A 254 13.49 -5.61 -9.88
N ASP A 255 12.44 -5.77 -10.69
CA ASP A 255 11.18 -5.06 -10.46
C ASP A 255 10.59 -5.39 -9.08
N GLU A 256 10.78 -6.62 -8.59
CA GLU A 256 10.36 -7.04 -7.26
C GLU A 256 11.11 -6.28 -6.16
N ILE A 257 12.44 -6.18 -6.25
CA ILE A 257 13.24 -5.40 -5.29
C ILE A 257 12.86 -3.92 -5.34
N LEU A 258 12.61 -3.37 -6.53
CA LEU A 258 12.16 -1.98 -6.68
C LEU A 258 10.84 -1.74 -5.92
N ILE A 259 9.86 -2.64 -6.04
CA ILE A 259 8.59 -2.57 -5.31
C ILE A 259 8.84 -2.60 -3.79
N GLN A 260 9.70 -3.50 -3.32
CA GLN A 260 10.05 -3.61 -1.90
C GLN A 260 10.72 -2.33 -1.36
N LEU A 261 11.61 -1.71 -2.15
CA LEU A 261 12.25 -0.44 -1.80
C LEU A 261 11.27 0.73 -1.78
N VAL A 262 10.25 0.72 -2.65
CA VAL A 262 9.16 1.70 -2.65
C VAL A 262 8.35 1.59 -1.35
N TYR A 263 8.08 0.39 -0.86
CA TYR A 263 7.43 0.21 0.44
C TYR A 263 8.26 0.73 1.60
N MET A 264 9.58 0.52 1.56
CA MET A 264 10.45 1.12 2.56
C MET A 264 10.46 2.67 2.46
N ALA A 265 10.41 3.21 1.24
CA ALA A 265 10.34 4.64 0.98
C ALA A 265 8.98 5.26 1.38
N TYR A 266 7.89 4.48 1.45
CA TYR A 266 6.60 4.99 1.90
C TYR A 266 6.66 5.63 3.29
N ASN A 267 7.31 4.93 4.24
CA ASN A 267 7.44 5.41 5.61
C ASN A 267 8.65 6.34 5.81
N ARG A 268 9.80 6.02 5.19
CA ARG A 268 11.06 6.75 5.40
C ARG A 268 11.27 7.94 4.45
N GLY A 269 10.55 7.95 3.33
CA GLY A 269 10.84 8.79 2.18
C GLY A 269 11.99 8.26 1.31
N ILE A 270 11.93 8.56 0.01
CA ILE A 270 12.94 8.14 -0.99
C ILE A 270 14.37 8.52 -0.56
N THR A 271 14.58 9.76 -0.11
CA THR A 271 15.92 10.22 0.31
C THR A 271 16.46 9.40 1.49
N GLY A 272 15.61 9.06 2.46
CA GLY A 272 16.00 8.24 3.60
C GLY A 272 16.35 6.81 3.18
N THR A 273 15.59 6.24 2.24
CA THR A 273 15.86 4.93 1.63
C THR A 273 17.18 4.91 0.87
N LEU A 274 17.45 5.92 0.04
CA LEU A 274 18.71 6.03 -0.69
C LEU A 274 19.91 6.16 0.24
N LYS A 275 19.81 6.97 1.29
CA LYS A 275 20.89 7.08 2.31
C LYS A 275 21.21 5.75 2.97
N LEU A 276 20.20 4.90 3.21
CA LEU A 276 20.42 3.55 3.76
C LEU A 276 21.11 2.64 2.75
N LEU A 277 20.68 2.66 1.49
CA LEU A 277 21.33 1.90 0.43
C LEU A 277 22.79 2.33 0.25
N ASP A 278 23.06 3.63 0.21
CA ASP A 278 24.41 4.18 0.08
C ASP A 278 25.30 3.75 1.27
N GLY A 279 24.75 3.79 2.49
CA GLY A 279 25.40 3.29 3.69
C GLY A 279 25.67 1.78 3.65
N TYR A 280 24.73 1.00 3.12
CA TYR A 280 24.89 -0.44 2.91
C TYR A 280 26.00 -0.75 1.90
N VAL A 281 26.01 -0.08 0.75
CA VAL A 281 27.07 -0.20 -0.27
C VAL A 281 28.44 0.13 0.32
N ALA A 282 28.54 1.26 1.04
CA ALA A 282 29.80 1.64 1.68
C ALA A 282 30.27 0.60 2.72
N SER A 283 29.33 -0.01 3.45
CA SER A 283 29.62 -1.08 4.41
C SER A 283 30.17 -2.33 3.70
N ARG A 284 29.53 -2.76 2.60
CA ARG A 284 29.93 -3.94 1.81
C ARG A 284 31.29 -3.76 1.14
N LYS A 285 31.58 -2.56 0.62
CA LYS A 285 32.91 -2.22 0.07
C LYS A 285 34.04 -2.34 1.09
N LYS A 286 33.83 -1.86 2.33
CA LYS A 286 34.86 -1.93 3.41
C LYS A 286 35.30 -3.35 3.74
N VAL A 287 34.47 -4.36 3.43
CA VAL A 287 34.74 -5.78 3.71
C VAL A 287 34.99 -6.59 2.44
N ASN A 288 35.09 -5.93 1.29
CA ASN A 288 35.30 -6.53 -0.03
C ASN A 288 34.26 -7.61 -0.37
N VAL A 289 32.97 -7.32 -0.17
CA VAL A 289 31.89 -8.23 -0.52
C VAL A 289 30.97 -7.59 -1.56
N THR A 290 30.73 -8.30 -2.66
CA THR A 290 29.78 -7.90 -3.71
C THR A 290 28.34 -8.04 -3.22
N ILE A 291 27.49 -7.10 -3.61
CA ILE A 291 26.05 -7.17 -3.32
C ILE A 291 25.40 -8.12 -4.34
N THR A 292 24.53 -9.01 -3.87
CA THR A 292 23.72 -9.88 -4.74
C THR A 292 22.24 -9.51 -4.69
N THR A 293 21.44 -10.08 -5.58
CA THR A 293 19.98 -9.94 -5.58
C THR A 293 19.38 -10.40 -4.24
N GLU A 294 19.89 -11.51 -3.68
CA GLU A 294 19.46 -12.06 -2.39
C GLU A 294 19.76 -11.12 -1.23
N ASP A 295 20.82 -10.30 -1.30
CA ASP A 295 21.11 -9.33 -0.26
C ASP A 295 20.01 -8.25 -0.16
N LEU A 296 19.40 -7.88 -1.30
CA LEU A 296 18.40 -6.81 -1.40
C LEU A 296 16.95 -7.30 -1.29
N ASP A 297 16.70 -8.60 -1.42
CA ASP A 297 15.37 -9.21 -1.29
C ASP A 297 14.88 -9.14 0.16
N LEU A 298 14.11 -8.11 0.49
CA LEU A 298 13.51 -7.89 1.79
C LEU A 298 12.61 -9.07 2.18
N TRP A 299 11.79 -9.60 1.27
CA TRP A 299 10.85 -10.68 1.62
C TRP A 299 11.55 -11.95 2.11
N LYS A 300 12.70 -12.30 1.52
CA LYS A 300 13.53 -13.42 2.00
C LYS A 300 14.22 -13.12 3.33
N ASN A 301 14.65 -11.88 3.53
CA ASN A 301 15.51 -11.52 4.66
C ASN A 301 14.76 -10.97 5.89
N LEU A 302 13.49 -10.59 5.75
CA LEU A 302 12.71 -9.93 6.80
C LEU A 302 12.54 -10.77 8.07
N SER A 303 12.29 -12.09 7.94
CA SER A 303 12.15 -12.97 9.11
C SER A 303 13.46 -13.07 9.91
N ARG A 304 14.60 -13.22 9.20
CA ARG A 304 15.92 -13.23 9.83
C ARG A 304 16.24 -11.88 10.49
N ALA A 305 15.92 -10.78 9.81
CA ALA A 305 16.14 -9.44 10.33
C ALA A 305 15.27 -9.14 11.58
N ARG A 306 14.04 -9.66 11.63
CA ARG A 306 13.17 -9.63 12.83
C ARG A 306 13.79 -10.35 14.02
N LYS A 307 14.30 -11.57 13.83
CA LYS A 307 14.94 -12.36 14.89
C LYS A 307 16.05 -11.58 15.59
N ILE A 308 16.85 -10.84 14.81
CA ILE A 308 17.92 -9.98 15.34
C ILE A 308 17.37 -8.86 16.25
N LEU A 309 16.23 -8.25 15.92
CA LEU A 309 15.66 -7.17 16.73
C LEU A 309 14.93 -7.67 17.98
N LYS A 310 14.16 -8.75 17.86
CA LYS A 310 13.26 -9.20 18.93
C LYS A 310 13.97 -10.06 19.96
N ASP A 311 14.79 -11.00 19.51
CA ASP A 311 15.31 -12.06 20.37
C ASP A 311 16.75 -11.79 20.81
N GLU A 312 17.44 -10.84 20.16
CA GLU A 312 18.88 -10.63 20.32
C GLU A 312 19.28 -9.14 20.45
N PRO A 313 18.67 -8.36 21.37
CA PRO A 313 18.92 -6.92 21.49
C PRO A 313 20.40 -6.57 21.76
N HIS A 314 21.13 -7.44 22.46
CA HIS A 314 22.58 -7.31 22.65
C HIS A 314 23.36 -7.48 21.33
N LYS A 315 22.92 -8.36 20.43
CA LYS A 315 23.52 -8.50 19.11
C LYS A 315 23.33 -7.27 18.27
N ARG A 316 22.24 -6.51 18.43
CA ARG A 316 22.06 -5.23 17.72
C ARG A 316 23.19 -4.24 18.01
N VAL A 317 23.59 -4.11 19.28
CA VAL A 317 24.71 -3.24 19.69
C VAL A 317 26.02 -3.76 19.11
N LEU A 318 26.25 -5.07 19.22
CA LEU A 318 27.41 -5.71 18.63
C LEU A 318 27.46 -5.52 17.11
N LEU A 319 26.34 -5.68 16.41
CA LEU A 319 26.22 -5.51 14.94
C LEU A 319 26.44 -4.07 14.49
N LYS A 320 26.09 -3.06 15.32
CA LYS A 320 26.45 -1.66 15.06
C LYS A 320 27.96 -1.45 15.17
N SER A 321 28.62 -2.09 16.13
CA SER A 321 30.07 -1.93 16.40
C SER A 321 30.98 -2.82 15.55
N ALA A 322 30.50 -4.01 15.20
CA ALA A 322 31.26 -5.01 14.50
C ALA A 322 31.10 -4.77 13.00
N LYS A 323 32.22 -4.72 12.28
CA LYS A 323 32.29 -4.64 10.82
C LYS A 323 31.79 -5.96 10.19
N ILE A 324 30.56 -6.37 10.49
CA ILE A 324 30.03 -7.70 10.19
C ILE A 324 29.85 -7.83 8.68
N LYS A 325 30.55 -8.82 8.13
CA LYS A 325 30.82 -8.92 6.69
C LYS A 325 29.63 -9.44 5.87
N LYS A 326 28.55 -9.92 6.49
CA LYS A 326 27.49 -10.71 5.83
C LYS A 326 26.07 -10.37 6.32
N LEU A 327 25.74 -9.08 6.37
CA LEU A 327 24.36 -8.64 6.56
C LEU A 327 23.68 -8.48 5.20
N SER A 328 22.47 -8.99 5.09
CA SER A 328 21.51 -8.56 4.07
C SER A 328 21.12 -7.09 4.29
N PHE A 329 20.51 -6.48 3.28
CA PHE A 329 20.03 -5.11 3.38
C PHE A 329 18.92 -4.94 4.42
N ALA A 330 18.01 -5.91 4.56
CA ALA A 330 16.96 -5.86 5.59
C ALA A 330 17.54 -5.81 7.01
N GLU A 331 18.55 -6.65 7.29
CA GLU A 331 19.24 -6.66 8.59
C GLU A 331 19.95 -5.32 8.85
N TYR A 332 20.67 -4.81 7.85
CA TYR A 332 21.32 -3.51 7.93
C TYR A 332 20.32 -2.39 8.21
N ALA A 333 19.23 -2.32 7.45
CA ALA A 333 18.19 -1.32 7.60
C ALA A 333 17.55 -1.37 9.00
N MET A 334 17.25 -2.56 9.52
CA MET A 334 16.68 -2.74 10.86
C MET A 334 17.64 -2.33 11.98
N ILE A 335 18.94 -2.59 11.83
CA ILE A 335 19.96 -2.08 12.76
C ILE A 335 19.93 -0.56 12.80
N HIS A 336 19.80 0.09 11.64
CA HIS A 336 19.69 1.54 11.46
C HIS A 336 18.25 2.08 11.60
N ASP A 337 17.50 1.50 12.53
CA ASP A 337 16.22 2.00 13.05
C ASP A 337 15.10 2.07 11.99
N GLN A 338 15.10 1.14 11.02
CA GLN A 338 13.93 0.89 10.17
C GLN A 338 12.90 -0.01 10.85
N ASN A 339 12.14 0.58 11.77
CA ASN A 339 11.11 -0.13 12.53
C ASN A 339 9.97 -0.68 11.65
N TYR A 340 9.69 -0.03 10.51
CA TYR A 340 8.63 -0.44 9.59
C TYR A 340 8.87 -1.83 8.98
N LEU A 341 10.13 -2.18 8.68
CA LEU A 341 10.49 -3.53 8.23
C LEU A 341 10.19 -4.59 9.29
N GLY A 342 10.37 -4.24 10.57
CA GLY A 342 9.93 -5.09 11.68
C GLY A 342 8.45 -5.41 11.58
N ALA A 343 7.59 -4.39 11.51
CA ALA A 343 6.13 -4.54 11.38
C ALA A 343 5.74 -5.37 10.14
N MET A 344 6.43 -5.18 9.02
CA MET A 344 6.22 -5.98 7.80
C MET A 344 6.54 -7.46 8.00
N ALA A 345 7.65 -7.77 8.66
CA ALA A 345 7.99 -9.16 9.00
C ALA A 345 6.92 -9.78 9.92
N GLU A 346 6.47 -9.04 10.94
CA GLU A 346 5.44 -9.53 11.87
C GLU A 346 4.11 -9.79 11.16
N ALA A 347 3.66 -8.84 10.33
CA ALA A 347 2.44 -8.98 9.55
C ALA A 347 2.54 -10.13 8.54
N SER A 348 3.67 -10.26 7.84
CA SER A 348 3.90 -11.35 6.89
C SER A 348 3.80 -12.72 7.56
N GLU A 349 4.47 -12.91 8.69
CA GLU A 349 4.44 -14.20 9.42
C GLU A 349 3.04 -14.49 9.96
N LEU A 350 2.36 -13.47 10.50
CA LEU A 350 1.00 -13.60 10.99
C LEU A 350 0.04 -14.05 9.88
N VAL A 351 0.08 -13.42 8.70
CA VAL A 351 -0.74 -13.81 7.54
C VAL A 351 -0.38 -15.22 7.07
N LYS A 352 0.90 -15.53 6.88
CA LYS A 352 1.35 -16.85 6.41
C LYS A 352 0.92 -17.98 7.36
N SER A 353 1.01 -17.75 8.67
CA SER A 353 0.61 -18.75 9.67
C SER A 353 -0.89 -19.05 9.70
N ARG A 354 -1.73 -18.13 9.20
CA ARG A 354 -3.20 -18.23 9.26
C ARG A 354 -3.85 -18.52 7.90
N LEU A 355 -3.29 -17.96 6.83
CA LEU A 355 -3.85 -17.95 5.48
C LEU A 355 -2.88 -18.54 4.43
N GLY A 356 -1.68 -18.98 4.83
CA GLY A 356 -0.65 -19.43 3.90
C GLY A 356 -0.18 -18.31 2.95
N ASN A 357 0.16 -18.68 1.72
CA ASN A 357 0.64 -17.73 0.70
C ASN A 357 -0.49 -17.11 -0.14
N GLN A 358 -1.75 -17.25 0.25
CA GLN A 358 -2.88 -16.81 -0.58
C GLN A 358 -2.94 -15.28 -0.76
N CYS A 359 -2.37 -14.52 0.18
CA CYS A 359 -2.32 -13.06 0.14
C CYS A 359 -0.98 -12.51 -0.40
N PHE A 360 -0.06 -13.37 -0.86
CA PHE A 360 1.34 -13.04 -1.26
C PHE A 360 1.68 -13.43 -2.68
#